data_AF-A0A3D3CT08-F1
#
_entry.id   AF-A0A3D3CT08-F1
#
_cell.length_a   1.000
_cell.length_b   1.000
_cell.length_c   1.000
_cell.angle_alpha   90.00
_cell.angle_beta   90.00
_cell.angle_gamma   90.00
#
_symmetry.space_group_name_H-M   'P 1'
#
loop_
_entity.id
_entity.type
_entity.pdbx_description
1 polymer ?
#
loop_
_entity_poly.entity_id
_entity_poly.type
_entity_poly.pdbx_seq_one_letter_code
_entity_poly.pdbx_strand_id
1 'polypeptide(L)'
;MKKKLLAIGLLVLSVLIFMMGTRQEPVDFTSQVKPILNGHCISCHGGVRQKGGFSLLFRDEALAKVKSGKYAIIPGDPDHSEMIRRISL
;
A
#
# COMPACT_ATOMS: atom_id res chain seq x y z
N MET A 1 -1.27 40.89 29.36
CA MET A 1 -2.08 39.64 29.43
C MET A 1 -2.82 39.35 28.13
N LYS A 2 -3.60 40.29 27.58
CA LYS A 2 -4.38 40.12 26.32
C LYS A 2 -3.57 39.66 25.10
N LYS A 3 -2.37 40.23 24.86
CA LYS A 3 -1.47 39.83 23.75
C LYS A 3 -0.96 38.38 23.87
N LYS A 4 -0.69 37.91 25.10
CA LYS A 4 -0.25 36.53 25.36
C LYS A 4 -1.41 35.55 25.10
N LEU A 5 -2.63 35.89 25.52
CA LEU A 5 -3.84 35.11 25.24
C LEU A 5 -4.12 35.00 23.73
N LEU A 6 -3.96 36.09 22.99
CA LEU A 6 -4.10 36.13 21.53
C LEU A 6 -3.06 35.24 20.83
N ALA A 7 -1.79 35.30 21.26
CA ALA A 7 -0.72 34.47 20.72
C ALA A 7 -0.95 32.97 21.00
N ILE A 8 -1.42 32.63 22.21
CA ILE A 8 -1.77 31.24 22.56
C ILE A 8 -2.95 30.74 21.70
N GLY A 9 -3.99 31.56 21.51
CA GLY A 9 -5.12 31.20 20.66
C GLY A 9 -4.71 30.93 19.20
N LEU A 10 -3.84 31.77 18.65
CA LEU A 10 -3.27 31.60 17.30
C LEU A 10 -2.43 30.32 17.19
N LEU A 11 -1.61 30.03 18.21
CA LEU A 11 -0.80 28.83 18.26
C LEU A 11 -1.67 27.57 18.31
N VAL A 12 -2.68 27.54 19.19
CA VAL A 12 -3.63 26.41 19.29
C VAL A 12 -4.38 26.20 17.98
N LEU A 13 -4.85 27.27 17.33
CA LEU A 13 -5.53 27.17 16.04
C LEU A 13 -4.61 26.61 14.95
N SER A 14 -3.34 27.05 14.90
CA SER A 14 -2.37 26.54 13.92
C SER A 14 -2.07 25.04 14.10
N VAL A 15 -1.98 24.57 15.35
CA VAL A 15 -1.78 23.15 15.68
C VAL A 15 -3.00 22.32 15.28
N LEU A 16 -4.22 22.81 15.53
CA LEU A 16 -5.45 22.11 15.15
C LEU A 16 -5.56 21.95 13.62
N ILE A 17 -5.25 23.00 12.85
CA ILE A 17 -5.23 22.95 11.39
C ILE A 17 -4.19 21.96 10.89
N PHE A 18 -2.99 21.96 11.48
CA PHE A 18 -1.93 21.02 11.13
C PHE A 18 -2.35 19.56 11.36
N MET A 19 -2.96 19.24 12.50
CA MET A 19 -3.44 17.89 12.80
C MET A 19 -4.52 17.38 11.86
N MET A 20 -5.39 18.27 11.36
CA MET A 20 -6.40 17.89 10.36
C MET A 20 -5.78 17.65 8.98
N GLY A 21 -4.69 18.34 8.63
CA GLY A 21 -4.00 18.20 7.34
C GLY A 21 -3.14 16.95 7.19
N THR A 22 -2.78 16.27 8.29
CA THR A 22 -1.90 15.08 8.26
C THR A 22 -2.63 13.75 8.20
N ARG A 23 -3.97 13.75 8.03
CA ARG A 23 -4.74 12.50 7.98
C ARG A 23 -4.53 11.82 6.64
N GLN A 24 -3.76 10.73 6.62
CA GLN A 24 -3.69 9.84 5.48
C GLN A 24 -4.88 8.89 5.52
N GLU A 25 -5.68 8.89 4.45
CA GLU A 25 -6.74 7.90 4.29
C GLU A 25 -6.11 6.52 3.99
N PRO A 26 -6.65 5.44 4.58
CA PRO A 26 -6.16 4.10 4.30
C PRO A 26 -6.34 3.75 2.82
N VAL A 27 -5.39 2.99 2.27
CA VAL A 27 -5.49 2.48 0.90
C VAL A 27 -6.61 1.46 0.82
N ASP A 28 -7.60 1.71 -0.04
CA ASP A 28 -8.65 0.74 -0.33
C ASP A 28 -8.21 -0.19 -1.47
N PHE A 29 -8.08 -1.48 -1.15
CA PHE A 29 -7.62 -2.48 -2.11
C PHE A 29 -8.53 -2.57 -3.34
N THR A 30 -9.85 -2.48 -3.15
CA THR A 30 -10.82 -2.74 -4.22
C THR A 30 -10.83 -1.65 -5.28
N SER A 31 -10.81 -0.39 -4.85
CA SER A 31 -10.88 0.78 -5.74
C SER A 31 -9.51 1.25 -6.21
N GLN A 32 -8.44 1.06 -5.43
CA GLN A 32 -7.12 1.62 -5.75
C GLN A 32 -6.13 0.57 -6.26
N VAL A 33 -6.09 -0.62 -5.67
CA VAL A 33 -5.05 -1.63 -5.98
C VAL A 33 -5.50 -2.63 -7.04
N LYS A 34 -6.70 -3.21 -6.87
CA LYS A 34 -7.24 -4.25 -7.75
C LYS A 34 -7.30 -3.82 -9.24
N PRO A 35 -7.68 -2.58 -9.60
CA PRO A 35 -7.68 -2.16 -11.01
C PRO A 35 -6.28 -2.19 -11.64
N ILE A 36 -5.24 -1.80 -10.88
CA ILE A 36 -3.85 -1.83 -11.33
C ILE A 36 -3.41 -3.27 -11.61
N LEU A 37 -3.68 -4.18 -10.67
CA LEU A 37 -3.33 -5.60 -10.82
C LEU A 37 -4.07 -6.25 -11.99
N ASN A 38 -5.36 -5.94 -12.16
CA ASN A 38 -6.17 -6.44 -13.27
C ASN A 38 -5.64 -5.94 -14.63
N GLY A 39 -5.26 -4.66 -14.72
CA GLY A 39 -4.81 -4.04 -15.97
C GLY A 39 -3.42 -4.47 -16.41
N HIS A 40 -2.53 -4.78 -15.46
CA HIS A 40 -1.10 -4.93 -15.77
C HIS A 40 -0.49 -6.28 -15.36
N CYS A 41 -1.10 -7.04 -14.45
CA CYS A 41 -0.46 -8.20 -13.85
C CYS A 41 -1.22 -9.51 -14.13
N ILE A 42 -2.54 -9.51 -14.00
CA ILE A 42 -3.37 -10.74 -14.05
C ILE A 42 -3.27 -11.49 -15.37
N SER A 43 -3.00 -10.82 -16.49
CA SER A 43 -2.86 -11.48 -17.80
C SER A 43 -1.78 -12.59 -17.82
N CYS A 44 -0.74 -12.42 -17.00
CA CYS A 44 0.38 -13.37 -16.85
C CYS A 44 0.42 -14.06 -15.46
N HIS A 45 -0.25 -13.48 -14.46
CA HIS A 45 -0.25 -13.91 -13.06
C HIS A 45 -1.67 -14.10 -12.52
N GLY A 46 -2.55 -14.75 -13.26
CA GLY A 46 -3.92 -15.05 -12.85
C GLY A 46 -4.48 -16.33 -13.45
N GLY A 47 -5.34 -17.02 -12.69
CA GLY A 47 -6.04 -18.22 -13.12
C GLY A 47 -5.08 -19.32 -13.58
N VAL A 48 -5.26 -19.80 -14.81
CA VAL A 48 -4.41 -20.83 -15.42
C VAL A 48 -3.00 -20.34 -15.78
N ARG A 49 -2.79 -19.01 -15.85
CA ARG A 49 -1.48 -18.43 -16.16
C ARG A 49 -0.83 -17.93 -14.89
N GLN A 50 0.14 -18.68 -14.39
CA GLN A 50 0.88 -18.37 -13.17
C GLN A 50 2.37 -18.31 -13.48
N LYS A 51 2.81 -17.28 -14.22
CA LYS A 51 4.21 -17.14 -14.59
C LYS A 51 5.06 -17.08 -13.33
N GLY A 52 6.16 -17.84 -13.31
CA GLY A 52 7.00 -17.95 -12.10
C GLY A 52 6.33 -18.65 -10.91
N GLY A 53 5.18 -19.31 -11.09
CA GLY A 53 4.40 -19.90 -9.99
C GLY A 53 3.80 -18.86 -9.06
N PHE A 54 3.47 -17.67 -9.59
CA PHE A 54 2.85 -16.58 -8.86
C PHE A 54 1.48 -16.25 -9.46
N SER A 55 0.45 -16.19 -8.61
CA SER A 55 -0.92 -15.86 -8.98
C SER A 55 -1.47 -14.77 -8.05
N LEU A 56 -2.17 -13.81 -8.62
CA LEU A 56 -2.87 -12.72 -7.92
C LEU A 56 -4.39 -12.95 -7.86
N LEU A 57 -4.86 -14.12 -8.30
CA LEU A 57 -6.30 -14.40 -8.39
C LEU A 57 -6.93 -14.58 -7.01
N PHE A 58 -6.25 -15.33 -6.14
CA PHE A 58 -6.67 -15.56 -4.76
C PHE A 58 -5.57 -15.15 -3.78
N ARG A 59 -5.98 -14.74 -2.59
CA ARG A 59 -5.06 -14.20 -1.58
C ARG A 59 -4.05 -15.23 -1.11
N ASP A 60 -4.48 -16.46 -0.86
CA ASP A 60 -3.64 -17.57 -0.43
C ASP A 60 -2.56 -17.89 -1.48
N GLU A 61 -2.92 -17.90 -2.77
CA GLU A 61 -1.94 -18.07 -3.85
C GLU A 61 -0.94 -16.92 -3.93
N ALA A 62 -1.42 -15.68 -3.77
CA ALA A 62 -0.58 -14.47 -3.82
C ALA A 62 0.44 -14.40 -2.68
N LEU A 63 0.14 -15.06 -1.56
CA LEU A 63 0.99 -15.16 -0.36
C LEU A 63 1.82 -16.44 -0.32
N ALA A 64 1.69 -17.33 -1.31
CA ALA A 64 2.46 -18.57 -1.35
C ALA A 64 3.92 -18.35 -1.80
N LYS A 65 4.77 -19.34 -1.52
CA LYS A 65 6.12 -19.39 -2.11
C LYS A 65 6.00 -19.61 -3.62
N VAL A 66 6.75 -18.81 -4.38
CA VAL A 66 6.79 -18.91 -5.84
C VAL A 66 7.96 -19.80 -6.29
N LYS A 67 8.12 -20.03 -7.59
CA LYS A 67 9.16 -20.95 -8.13
C LYS A 67 10.59 -20.61 -7.72
N SER A 68 10.88 -19.35 -7.37
CA SER A 68 12.19 -18.92 -6.87
C SER A 68 12.46 -19.33 -5.41
N GLY A 69 11.49 -19.94 -4.72
CA GLY A 69 11.56 -20.26 -3.29
C GLY A 69 11.25 -19.09 -2.36
N LYS A 70 11.09 -17.87 -2.90
CA LYS A 70 10.76 -16.65 -2.16
C LYS A 70 9.24 -16.42 -2.06
N TYR A 71 8.83 -15.53 -1.17
CA TYR A 71 7.48 -14.99 -1.12
C TYR A 71 7.35 -13.78 -2.04
N ALA A 72 6.32 -13.78 -2.89
CA ALA A 72 6.05 -12.63 -3.76
C ALA A 72 5.52 -11.44 -2.96
N ILE A 73 4.62 -11.68 -2.03
CA ILE A 73 4.02 -10.67 -1.15
C ILE A 73 4.17 -11.12 0.30
N ILE A 74 4.72 -10.25 1.14
CA ILE A 74 4.79 -10.38 2.60
C ILE A 74 3.90 -9.28 3.19
N PRO A 75 2.77 -9.62 3.84
CA PRO A 75 1.86 -8.62 4.39
C PRO A 75 2.55 -7.72 5.42
N GLY A 76 2.49 -6.41 5.21
CA GLY A 76 3.11 -5.41 6.09
C GLY A 76 4.60 -5.19 5.86
N ASP A 77 5.24 -5.92 4.95
CA ASP A 77 6.67 -5.82 4.66
C ASP A 77 6.93 -5.72 3.15
N PRO A 78 6.74 -4.53 2.54
CA PRO A 78 6.95 -4.34 1.11
C PRO A 78 8.43 -4.49 0.72
N ASP A 79 9.37 -4.13 1.60
CA ASP A 79 10.82 -4.16 1.32
C ASP A 79 11.33 -5.58 1.11
N HIS A 80 10.75 -6.56 1.82
CA HIS A 80 11.08 -7.97 1.64
C HIS A 80 10.14 -8.71 0.67
N SER A 81 9.15 -8.03 0.10
CA SER A 81 8.24 -8.60 -0.91
C SER A 81 8.90 -8.64 -2.30
N GLU A 82 9.13 -9.84 -2.84
CA GLU A 82 9.81 -10.01 -4.14
C GLU A 82 9.03 -9.37 -5.31
N MET A 83 7.70 -9.24 -5.20
CA MET A 83 6.88 -8.50 -6.17
C MET A 83 7.27 -7.03 -6.23
N ILE A 84 7.36 -6.35 -5.08
CA ILE A 84 7.71 -4.94 -4.98
C ILE A 84 9.13 -4.72 -5.49
N ARG A 85 10.07 -5.55 -5.03
CA ARG A 85 11.46 -5.52 -5.50
C ARG A 85 11.57 -5.54 -7.02
N ARG A 86 10.72 -6.29 -7.74
CA ARG A 86 10.78 -6.43 -9.21
C ARG A 86 10.22 -5.25 -10.00
N ILE A 87 9.29 -4.51 -9.42
CA ILE A 87 8.65 -3.37 -10.10
C ILE A 87 9.31 -2.03 -9.74
N SER A 88 10.26 -2.04 -8.81
CA SER A 88 11.01 -0.87 -8.35
C SER A 88 12.50 -0.93 -8.69
N LEU A 89 12.92 -1.85 -9.57
CA LEU A 89 14.29 -1.93 -10.10
C LEU A 89 14.63 -0.77 -11.03
#